data_AF-A0A382N1A2-F1
#
_entry.id   AF-A0A382N1A2-F1
#
_cell.length_a   1.000
_cell.length_b   1.000
_cell.length_c   1.000
_cell.angle_alpha   90.00
_cell.angle_beta   90.00
_cell.angle_gamma   90.00
#
_symmetry.space_group_name_H-M   'P 1'
#
loop_
_entity.id
_entity.type
_entity.pdbx_description
1 polymer ?
#
loop_
_entity_poly.entity_id
_entity_poly.type
_entity_poly.pdbx_seq_one_letter_code
_entity_poly.pdbx_strand_id
1 'polypeptide(L)'
;MNSELCNQALEKVGNANVLVNIISRRVRQLNAGGGAGSRPLVADWATMGVADIALTELVEDKMGYELLTPEEEPAKPKRKKAKKAKKS
;
A
#
# COMPACT_ATOMS: atom_id res chain seq x y z
N MET A 1 6.86 5.59 18.06
CA MET A 1 6.34 4.35 17.46
C MET A 1 5.90 3.45 18.58
N ASN A 2 4.60 3.21 18.67
CA ASN A 2 3.99 2.40 19.72
C ASN A 2 4.17 0.90 19.40
N SER A 3 4.84 0.16 20.27
CA SER A 3 5.11 -1.28 20.09
C SER A 3 3.83 -2.12 20.08
N GLU A 4 2.79 -1.69 20.79
CA GLU A 4 1.52 -2.42 20.87
C GLU A 4 0.80 -2.42 19.52
N LEU A 5 0.75 -1.25 18.86
CA LEU A 5 0.19 -1.11 17.52
C LEU A 5 0.96 -1.95 16.49
N CYS A 6 2.28 -2.07 16.64
CA CYS A 6 3.09 -2.92 15.77
C CYS A 6 2.70 -4.39 15.91
N ASN A 7 2.50 -4.88 17.14
CA ASN A 7 2.14 -6.27 17.39
C ASN A 7 0.75 -6.58 16.82
N GLN A 8 -0.23 -5.73 17.09
CA GLN A 8 -1.60 -5.89 16.58
C GLN A 8 -1.65 -5.85 15.04
N ALA A 9 -0.91 -4.94 14.43
CA ALA A 9 -0.81 -4.87 12.97
C ALA A 9 -0.11 -6.11 12.39
N LEU A 10 0.91 -6.64 13.07
CA LEU A 10 1.61 -7.85 12.65
C LEU A 10 0.74 -9.08 12.76
N GLU A 11 -0.06 -9.21 13.81
CA GLU A 11 -1.04 -10.30 13.96
C GLU A 11 -2.08 -10.30 12.84
N LYS A 12 -2.54 -9.11 12.42
CA LYS A 12 -3.45 -8.95 11.27
C LYS A 12 -2.81 -9.32 9.93
N VAL A 13 -1.59 -8.85 9.69
CA VAL A 13 -0.91 -9.04 8.40
C VAL A 13 -0.27 -10.43 8.28
N GLY A 14 0.16 -11.02 9.39
CA GLY A 14 0.82 -12.34 9.47
C GLY A 14 2.26 -12.36 8.95
N ASN A 15 2.75 -11.29 8.31
CA ASN A 15 4.10 -11.22 7.76
C ASN A 15 4.75 -9.85 7.98
N ALA A 16 5.89 -9.83 8.66
CA ALA A 16 6.61 -8.60 9.01
C ALA A 16 7.11 -7.82 7.78
N ASN A 17 7.59 -8.50 6.74
CA ASN A 17 8.08 -7.83 5.53
C ASN A 17 6.93 -7.13 4.79
N VAL A 18 5.77 -7.78 4.73
CA VAL A 18 4.55 -7.18 4.15
C VAL A 18 4.12 -5.98 4.97
N LEU A 19 4.08 -6.10 6.30
CA LEU A 19 3.70 -5.00 7.19
C LEU A 19 4.60 -3.77 6.97
N VAL A 20 5.92 -3.96 6.95
CA VAL A 20 6.88 -2.88 6.69
C VAL A 20 6.60 -2.20 5.35
N ASN A 21 6.29 -2.98 4.30
CA ASN A 21 5.96 -2.43 2.98
C ASN A 21 4.66 -1.60 2.99
N ILE A 22 3.62 -2.10 3.66
CA ILE A 22 2.33 -1.40 3.80
C ILE A 22 2.55 -0.06 4.51
N ILE A 23 3.17 -0.09 5.69
CA ILE A 23 3.38 1.09 6.53
C ILE A 23 4.30 2.09 5.84
N SER A 24 5.38 1.63 5.21
CA SER A 24 6.30 2.52 4.48
C SER A 24 5.61 3.25 3.33
N ARG A 25 4.76 2.56 2.57
CA ARG A 25 3.97 3.19 1.50
C ARG A 25 2.99 4.21 2.07
N ARG A 26 2.31 3.87 3.17
CA ARG A 26 1.33 4.78 3.78
C ARG A 26 1.98 6.03 4.37
N VAL A 27 3.10 5.89 5.08
CA VAL A 27 3.87 7.00 5.63
C VAL A 27 4.32 7.96 4.52
N ARG A 28 4.75 7.43 3.35
CA ARG A 28 5.08 8.28 2.19
C ARG A 28 3.87 9.05 1.66
N GLN A 29 2.68 8.44 1.63
CA GLN A 29 1.46 9.13 1.18
C GLN A 29 1.09 10.27 2.14
N LEU A 30 1.12 10.01 3.44
CA LEU A 30 0.87 11.01 4.48
C LEU A 30 1.86 12.19 4.39
N ASN A 31 3.12 11.91 4.10
CA ASN A 31 4.17 12.92 3.94
C ASN A 31 4.18 13.62 2.56
N ALA A 32 3.40 13.16 1.58
CA ALA A 32 3.45 13.70 0.22
C ALA A 32 2.87 15.11 0.07
N GLY A 33 2.33 15.70 1.14
CA GLY A 33 2.01 17.13 1.25
C GLY A 33 0.85 17.64 0.39
N GLY A 34 0.14 16.77 -0.34
CA GLY A 34 -1.00 17.17 -1.15
C GLY A 34 -1.87 16.02 -1.65
N GLY A 35 -3.17 16.29 -1.79
CA GLY A 35 -4.17 15.35 -2.33
C GLY A 35 -4.84 14.46 -1.27
N ALA A 36 -5.87 13.71 -1.69
CA ALA A 36 -6.68 12.88 -0.82
C ALA A 36 -5.87 11.82 -0.02
N GLY A 37 -4.75 11.35 -0.58
CA GLY A 37 -3.88 10.37 0.07
C GLY A 37 -3.04 10.92 1.23
N SER A 38 -2.88 12.24 1.34
CA SER A 38 -2.09 12.87 2.43
C SER A 38 -2.88 13.04 3.73
N ARG A 39 -4.22 12.92 3.66
CA ARG A 39 -5.08 13.07 4.82
C ARG A 39 -5.15 11.76 5.61
N PRO A 40 -4.94 11.80 6.94
CA PRO A 40 -5.23 10.67 7.81
C PRO A 40 -6.71 10.28 7.78
N LEU A 41 -6.98 8.98 7.87
CA LEU A 41 -8.31 8.38 7.90
C LEU A 41 -8.83 8.18 9.33
N VAL A 42 -7.94 8.28 10.32
CA VAL A 42 -8.28 8.30 11.76
C VAL A 42 -8.68 9.73 12.19
N ALA A 43 -9.46 9.86 13.26
CA ALA A 43 -9.95 11.16 13.73
C ALA A 43 -8.90 11.89 14.60
N ASP A 44 -8.23 11.16 15.50
CA ASP A 44 -7.36 11.73 16.54
C ASP A 44 -5.87 11.77 16.15
N TRP A 45 -5.56 12.08 14.90
CA TRP A 45 -4.19 12.05 14.37
C TRP A 45 -3.32 13.24 14.75
N ALA A 46 -3.89 14.35 15.24
CA ALA A 46 -3.17 15.60 15.44
C ALA A 46 -1.97 15.48 16.41
N THR A 47 -2.04 14.55 17.37
CA THR A 47 -0.98 14.28 18.36
C THR A 47 -0.17 13.03 18.05
N MET A 48 -0.48 12.31 16.97
CA MET A 48 0.16 11.04 16.62
C MET A 48 1.31 11.23 15.62
N GLY A 49 2.34 10.39 15.73
CA GLY A 49 3.37 10.31 14.71
C GLY A 49 2.83 9.67 13.43
N VAL A 50 3.39 10.00 12.26
CA VAL A 50 2.93 9.51 10.95
C VAL A 50 2.94 7.97 10.85
N ALA A 51 3.93 7.32 11.48
CA ALA A 51 3.98 5.86 11.56
C ALA A 51 2.87 5.29 12.45
N ASP A 52 2.58 5.94 13.57
CA ASP A 52 1.51 5.54 14.49
C ASP A 52 0.13 5.74 13.85
N ILE A 53 -0.05 6.81 13.05
CA ILE A 53 -1.24 7.02 12.22
C ILE A 53 -1.42 5.86 11.24
N ALA A 54 -0.39 5.52 10.47
CA ALA A 54 -0.47 4.44 9.48
C ALA A 54 -0.76 3.07 10.13
N LEU A 55 -0.17 2.80 11.29
CA LEU A 55 -0.45 1.58 12.05
C LEU A 55 -1.90 1.55 12.55
N THR A 56 -2.39 2.67 13.08
CA THR A 56 -3.77 2.78 13.58
C THR A 56 -4.78 2.61 12.44
N GLU A 57 -4.55 3.23 11.28
CA GLU A 57 -5.39 3.04 10.10
C GLU A 57 -5.49 1.59 9.65
N LEU A 58 -4.39 0.83 9.75
CA LEU A 58 -4.35 -0.59 9.43
C LEU A 58 -5.07 -1.44 10.49
N VAL A 59 -4.85 -1.15 11.78
CA VAL A 59 -5.50 -1.86 12.89
C VAL A 59 -7.00 -1.57 12.95
N GLU A 60 -7.46 -0.41 12.51
CA GLU A 60 -8.88 -0.06 12.43
C GLU A 60 -9.53 -0.43 11.08
N ASP A 61 -8.82 -1.14 10.20
CA ASP A 61 -9.28 -1.54 8.86
C ASP A 61 -9.78 -0.36 7.99
N LYS A 62 -9.25 0.84 8.26
CA LYS A 62 -9.56 2.07 7.52
C LYS A 62 -8.82 2.17 6.19
N MET A 63 -7.74 1.41 6.04
CA MET A 63 -7.02 1.27 4.78
C MET A 63 -6.93 -0.20 4.38
N GLY A 64 -7.15 -0.49 3.09
CA GLY A 64 -6.96 -1.81 2.52
C GLY A 64 -5.52 -2.04 2.04
N TYR A 65 -5.08 -3.29 2.09
CA TYR A 65 -3.88 -3.75 1.39
C TYR A 65 -4.21 -5.02 0.61
N GLU A 66 -3.59 -5.16 -0.56
CA GLU A 66 -3.75 -6.35 -1.40
C GLU A 66 -2.43 -7.12 -1.38
N LEU A 67 -2.50 -8.37 -0.93
CA LEU A 67 -1.41 -9.32 -1.08
C LEU A 67 -1.45 -9.80 -2.53
N LEU A 68 -0.57 -9.25 -3.36
CA LEU A 68 -0.30 -9.82 -4.67
C LEU A 68 0.36 -11.19 -4.42
N THR A 69 -0.44 -12.25 -4.40
CA THR A 69 0.10 -13.60 -4.48
C THR A 69 0.89 -13.69 -5.78
N PRO A 70 2.10 -14.24 -5.77
CA PRO A 70 2.79 -14.60 -7.01
C PRO A 70 2.10 -15.84 -7.61
N GLU A 71 0.83 -15.75 -7.96
CA GLU A 71 0.21 -16.71 -8.88
C GLU A 71 0.36 -16.16 -10.29
N GLU A 72 1.29 -16.79 -11.01
CA GLU A 72 1.61 -16.74 -12.43
C GLU A 72 1.72 -15.37 -13.10
N GLU A 73 2.89 -15.12 -13.70
CA GLU A 73 3.05 -14.09 -14.73
C GLU A 73 1.84 -14.16 -15.68
N PRO A 74 1.02 -13.09 -15.82
CA PRO A 74 0.07 -13.05 -16.91
C PRO A 74 0.90 -13.11 -18.19
N ALA A 75 0.83 -14.24 -18.89
CA ALA A 75 1.51 -14.47 -20.14
C ALA A 75 1.27 -13.25 -21.03
N LYS A 76 2.31 -12.43 -21.21
CA LYS A 76 2.28 -11.19 -21.98
C LYS A 76 1.55 -11.49 -23.29
N PRO A 77 0.48 -10.76 -23.65
CA PRO A 77 -0.20 -11.02 -24.91
C PRO A 77 0.81 -10.81 -26.04
N LYS A 78 1.11 -11.89 -26.78
CA LYS A 78 1.94 -11.86 -27.99
C LYS A 78 1.38 -10.78 -28.91
N ARG A 79 2.05 -9.63 -28.99
CA ARG A 79 1.74 -8.57 -29.95
C ARG A 79 1.75 -9.19 -31.35
N LYS A 80 0.55 -9.35 -31.94
CA LYS A 80 0.40 -9.76 -33.34
C LYS A 80 1.13 -8.72 -34.20
N LYS A 81 2.13 -9.17 -34.98
CA LYS A 81 2.84 -8.34 -35.96
C LYS A 81 1.81 -7.78 -36.95
N ALA A 82 1.54 -6.48 -36.89
CA ALA A 82 0.80 -5.79 -37.93
C ALA A 82 1.68 -5.73 -39.19
N LYS A 83 1.37 -6.60 -40.18
CA LYS A 83 1.82 -6.40 -41.56
C LYS A 83 1.08 -5.17 -42.07
N LYS A 84 1.78 -4.07 -42.35
CA LYS A 84 1.24 -3.00 -43.21
C LYS A 84 2.07 -2.89 -44.47
N ALA A 85 1.31 -2.84 -45.56
CA ALA A 85 1.70 -3.10 -46.92
C ALA A 85 2.62 -2.02 -47.51
N LYS A 86 3.48 -2.53 -48.39
CA LYS A 86 4.16 -1.84 -49.49
C LYS A 86 3.16 -0.98 -50.29
N LYS A 87 3.44 0.30 -50.44
CA LYS A 87 2.91 1.21 -51.48
C LYS A 87 4.16 1.95 -51.97
N SER A 88 4.76 1.48 -53.08
CA SER A 88 4.53 1.94 -54.46
C SER A 88 4.74 3.42 -54.63
#